data_AF-A0A2M6UDS1-F1
#
_entry.id   AF-A0A2M6UDS1-F1
#
_cell.length_a   1.000
_cell.length_b   1.000
_cell.length_c   1.000
_cell.angle_alpha   90.00
_cell.angle_beta   90.00
_cell.angle_gamma   90.00
#
_symmetry.space_group_name_H-M   'P 1'
#
loop_
_entity.id
_entity.type
_entity.pdbx_description
1 polymer ?
#
loop_
_entity_poly.entity_id
_entity_poly.type
_entity_poly.pdbx_seq_one_letter_code
_entity_poly.pdbx_strand_id
1 'polypeptide(L)'
;MADASISRRSGQPQERREVKFVVRAPDSNNRGRWVTVGVAFERKNGEEGFSVKLNTLPVGQWDGTLILLPPLPPEGDGPPDE
;
A
#
# COMPACT_ATOMS: atom_id res chain seq x y z
N MET A 1 20.20 38.00 7.81
CA MET A 1 20.35 36.55 8.05
C MET A 1 19.04 36.08 8.69
N ALA A 2 18.19 35.35 7.96
CA ALA A 2 16.91 34.86 8.46
C ALA A 2 17.03 33.35 8.69
N ASP A 3 16.90 32.94 9.95
CA ASP A 3 17.00 31.56 10.42
C ASP A 3 15.65 30.86 10.14
N ALA A 4 15.62 30.03 9.09
CA ALA A 4 14.46 29.21 8.78
C ALA A 4 14.49 27.95 9.67
N SER A 5 13.72 28.00 10.76
CA SER A 5 13.50 26.85 11.63
C SER A 5 12.81 25.73 10.85
N ILE A 6 13.57 24.69 10.50
CA ILE A 6 13.02 23.43 9.99
C ILE A 6 12.21 22.79 11.12
N SER A 7 10.90 23.01 11.05
CA SER A 7 9.92 22.31 11.89
C SER A 7 9.95 20.83 11.51
N ARG A 8 10.71 20.04 12.28
CA ARG A 8 10.71 18.59 12.18
C ARG A 8 9.32 18.13 12.58
N ARG A 9 8.45 17.88 11.58
CA ARG A 9 7.18 17.19 11.78
C ARG A 9 7.47 15.90 12.50
N SER A 10 7.14 15.89 13.79
CA SER A 10 7.13 14.72 14.65
C SER A 10 6.32 13.64 13.94
N GLY A 11 6.98 12.55 13.56
CA GLY A 11 6.32 11.37 13.04
C GLY A 11 5.40 10.85 14.13
N GLN A 12 4.10 11.16 14.04
CA GLN A 12 3.10 10.56 14.89
C GLN A 12 3.25 9.04 14.80
N PRO A 13 3.20 8.31 15.93
CA PRO A 13 3.21 6.86 15.91
C PRO A 13 2.06 6.42 15.02
N GLN A 14 2.40 5.83 13.86
CA GLN A 14 1.41 5.37 12.90
C GLN A 14 0.66 4.22 13.62
N GLU A 15 -0.53 4.50 14.15
CA GLU A 15 -1.48 3.46 14.56
C GLU A 15 -1.42 2.35 13.51
N ARG A 16 -1.24 1.11 13.96
CA ARG A 16 -1.22 -0.07 13.10
C ARG A 16 -2.62 -0.21 12.48
N ARG A 17 -2.86 0.51 11.39
CA ARG A 17 -4.12 0.46 10.64
C ARG A 17 -4.30 -0.96 10.13
N GLU A 18 -5.48 -1.51 10.35
CA GLU A 18 -5.83 -2.82 9.81
C GLU A 18 -5.77 -2.77 8.28
N VAL A 19 -5.01 -3.69 7.69
CA VAL A 19 -4.86 -3.78 6.24
C VAL A 19 -6.09 -4.49 5.69
N LYS A 20 -6.87 -3.78 4.88
CA LYS A 20 -8.06 -4.35 4.22
C LYS A 20 -7.74 -4.91 2.85
N PHE A 21 -6.77 -4.34 2.13
CA PHE A 21 -6.37 -4.82 0.81
C PHE A 21 -4.86 -4.68 0.59
N VAL A 22 -4.33 -5.57 -0.25
CA VAL A 22 -3.02 -5.42 -0.86
C VAL A 22 -3.19 -4.67 -2.17
N VAL A 23 -2.32 -3.69 -2.42
CA VAL A 23 -2.35 -2.87 -3.63
C VAL A 23 -1.30 -3.39 -4.59
N ARG A 24 -1.72 -3.69 -5.83
CA ARG A 24 -0.81 -4.09 -6.91
C ARG A 24 -0.86 -3.14 -8.09
N ALA A 25 0.24 -3.05 -8.82
CA ALA A 25 0.37 -2.32 -10.07
C ALA A 25 0.90 -3.26 -11.18
N PRO A 26 0.64 -2.96 -12.47
CA PRO A 26 1.28 -3.67 -13.57
C PRO A 26 2.79 -3.49 -13.52
N ASP A 27 3.53 -4.57 -13.74
CA ASP A 27 4.98 -4.52 -13.92
C ASP A 27 5.30 -4.03 -15.34
N SER A 28 5.83 -2.81 -15.47
CA SER A 28 6.20 -2.23 -16.77
C SER A 28 7.28 -3.04 -17.50
N ASN A 29 8.08 -3.84 -16.78
CA ASN A 29 9.13 -4.67 -17.36
C ASN A 29 8.62 -6.07 -17.76
N ASN A 30 7.51 -6.53 -17.17
CA ASN A 30 6.96 -7.87 -17.40
C ASN A 30 5.46 -7.77 -17.70
N ARG A 31 5.11 -7.70 -18.99
CA ARG A 31 3.71 -7.61 -19.43
C ARG A 31 2.87 -8.73 -18.82
N GLY A 32 1.74 -8.35 -18.22
CA GLY A 32 0.79 -9.28 -17.59
C GLY A 32 1.11 -9.64 -16.13
N ARG A 33 2.30 -9.28 -15.63
CA ARG A 33 2.65 -9.46 -14.21
C ARG A 33 2.13 -8.28 -13.40
N TRP A 34 1.57 -8.58 -12.24
CA TRP A 34 1.18 -7.60 -11.23
C TRP A 34 2.10 -7.73 -10.02
N VAL A 35 2.60 -6.61 -9.53
CA VAL A 35 3.52 -6.55 -8.38
C VAL A 35 2.88 -5.80 -7.23
N THR A 36 3.12 -6.28 -6.00
CA THR A 36 2.66 -5.58 -4.79
C THR A 36 3.44 -4.29 -4.60
N VAL A 37 2.72 -3.17 -4.50
CA VAL A 37 3.30 -1.83 -4.35
C VAL A 37 2.89 -1.15 -3.06
N GLY A 38 1.90 -1.69 -2.35
CA GLY A 38 1.41 -1.09 -1.13
C GLY A 38 0.25 -1.84 -0.49
N VAL A 39 -0.43 -1.15 0.41
CA VAL A 39 -1.61 -1.63 1.14
C VAL A 39 -2.68 -0.55 1.19
N ALA A 40 -3.93 -0.96 1.32
CA ALA A 40 -5.07 -0.07 1.51
C ALA A 40 -5.78 -0.35 2.84
N PHE A 41 -6.29 0.73 3.42
CA PHE A 41 -7.04 0.76 4.67
C PHE A 41 -8.27 1.64 4.50
N GLU A 42 -9.28 1.44 5.35
CA GLU A 42 -10.45 2.31 5.42
C GLU A 42 -10.05 3.75 5.74
N ARG A 43 -10.82 4.71 5.22
CA ARG A 43 -10.60 6.13 5.52
C ARG A 43 -10.88 6.42 6.99
N LYS A 44 -10.10 7.32 7.57
CA LYS A 44 -10.25 7.76 8.97
C LYS A 44 -11.41 8.73 9.20
N ASN A 45 -11.91 9.37 8.15
CA ASN A 45 -12.93 10.42 8.24
C ASN A 45 -14.36 9.87 8.22
N GLY A 46 -14.55 8.55 8.25
CA GLY A 46 -15.88 7.93 8.18
C GLY A 46 -16.56 8.04 6.82
N GLU A 47 -15.85 8.55 5.80
CA GLU A 47 -16.33 8.54 4.43
C GLU A 47 -16.08 7.19 3.77
N GLU A 48 -16.92 6.86 2.79
CA GLU A 48 -16.72 5.69 1.95
C GLU A 48 -15.41 5.78 1.15
N GLY A 49 -14.74 4.64 1.04
CA GLY A 49 -13.55 4.46 0.22
C GLY A 49 -12.31 4.09 1.01
N PHE A 50 -11.20 3.95 0.28
CA PHE A 50 -9.93 3.50 0.82
C PHE A 50 -8.87 4.58 0.71
N SER A 51 -7.96 4.55 1.67
CA SER A 51 -6.68 5.25 1.58
C SER A 51 -5.60 4.23 1.26
N VAL A 52 -4.76 4.54 0.28
CA VAL A 52 -3.68 3.68 -0.21
C VAL A 52 -2.35 4.23 0.28
N LYS A 53 -1.53 3.36 0.91
CA LYS A 53 -0.13 3.64 1.21
C LYS A 53 0.75 2.82 0.27
N LEU A 54 1.43 3.51 -0.64
CA LEU A 54 2.43 2.91 -1.51
C LEU A 54 3.78 2.87 -0.79
N ASN A 55 4.39 1.69 -0.71
CA ASN A 55 5.74 1.49 -0.21
C ASN A 55 6.77 1.54 -1.34
N THR A 56 6.33 1.31 -2.57
CA THR A 56 7.16 1.35 -3.77
C THR A 56 6.37 1.99 -4.90
N LEU A 57 7.02 2.84 -5.67
CA LEU A 57 6.44 3.43 -6.89
C LEU A 57 6.96 2.65 -8.09
N PRO A 58 6.07 2.06 -8.92
CA PRO A 58 6.45 1.56 -10.22
C PRO A 58 7.14 2.65 -11.04
N VAL A 59 8.26 2.29 -11.68
CA VAL A 59 9.02 3.17 -12.57
C VAL A 59 8.89 2.68 -14.01
N GLY A 60 8.88 3.61 -14.98
CA GLY A 60 8.69 3.29 -16.40
C GLY A 60 7.36 3.80 -16.96
N GLN A 61 6.74 3.04 -17.86
CA GLN A 61 5.45 3.37 -18.49
C GLN A 61 4.25 2.97 -17.60
N TRP A 62 4.30 3.34 -16.31
CA TRP A 62 3.16 3.14 -15.43
C TRP A 62 2.20 4.33 -15.55
N ASP A 63 0.93 4.05 -15.81
CA ASP A 63 -0.14 5.01 -16.06
C ASP A 63 -0.93 5.40 -14.79
N GLY A 64 -0.50 4.91 -13.62
CA GLY A 64 -1.20 5.11 -12.35
C GLY A 64 -2.24 4.02 -12.03
N THR A 65 -2.43 3.03 -12.91
CA THR A 65 -3.36 1.93 -12.67
C THR A 65 -2.95 1.12 -11.45
N LEU A 66 -3.89 0.90 -10.53
CA LEU A 66 -3.75 0.11 -9.32
C LEU A 66 -4.96 -0.83 -9.17
N ILE A 67 -4.72 -2.01 -8.61
CA ILE A 67 -5.79 -2.93 -8.19
C ILE A 67 -5.69 -3.20 -6.69
N LEU A 68 -6.85 -3.39 -6.06
CA LEU A 68 -6.98 -3.83 -4.68
C LEU A 68 -7.36 -5.30 -4.68
N LEU A 69 -6.55 -6.11 -3.99
CA LEU A 69 -6.82 -7.53 -3.79
C LEU A 69 -7.03 -7.80 -2.30
N PRO A 70 -7.89 -8.78 -1.93
CA PRO A 70 -7.98 -9.25 -0.56
C PRO A 70 -6.59 -9.59 0.01
N PRO A 71 -6.38 -9.43 1.33
CA PRO A 71 -5.12 -9.77 1.94
C PRO A 71 -4.84 -11.26 1.75
N LEU A 72 -3.57 -11.60 1.55
CA LEU A 72 -3.17 -13.00 1.47
C LEU A 72 -3.49 -13.68 2.81
N PRO A 73 -3.95 -14.95 2.79
CA PRO A 73 -4.10 -15.69 4.02
C PRO A 73 -2.76 -15.76 4.75
N PRO A 74 -2.74 -15.71 6.09
CA PRO A 74 -1.51 -15.92 6.84
C PRO A 74 -0.89 -17.26 6.40
N GLU A 75 0.41 -17.25 6.10
CA GLU A 75 1.15 -18.47 5.74
C GLU A 75 1.05 -19.45 6.93
N GLY A 76 0.17 -20.46 6.81
CA GLY A 76 -0.14 -21.39 7.90
C GLY A 76 -1.37 -22.27 7.67
N ASP A 77 -2.31 -21.88 6.81
CA ASP A 77 -3.44 -22.74 6.38
C ASP A 77 -3.13 -23.42 5.05
N GLY A 78 -2.13 -24.31 5.06
CA GLY A 78 -2.10 -25.39 4.07
C GLY A 78 -3.16 -26.43 4.46
N PRO A 79 -3.83 -27.10 3.51
CA PRO A 79 -4.67 -28.24 3.88
C PRO A 79 -3.80 -29.24 4.65
N PRO A 80 -4.32 -29.88 5.72
CA PRO A 80 -3.58 -30.96 6.36
C PRO A 80 -3.23 -31.98 5.27
N ASP A 81 -1.94 -32.27 5.10
CA ASP A 81 -1.49 -33.38 4.27
C ASP A 81 -2.20 -34.65 4.80
N GLU A 82 -3.07 -35.25 3.97
CA GLU A 82 -3.69 -36.56 4.22
C GLU A 82 -2.80 -37.68 3.68
#